data_AF-A0A8J4WVV3-F1
#
_entry.id   AF-A0A8J4WVV3-F1
#
_cell.length_a   1.000
_cell.length_b   1.000
_cell.length_c   1.000
_cell.angle_alpha   90.00
_cell.angle_beta   90.00
_cell.angle_gamma   90.00
#
_symmetry.space_group_name_H-M   'P 1'
#
loop_
_entity.id
_entity.type
_entity.pdbx_description
1 polymer ?
#
loop_
_entity_poly.entity_id
_entity_poly.type
_entity_poly.pdbx_seq_one_letter_code
_entity_poly.pdbx_strand_id
1 'polypeptide(L)'
;MDPGNLLSKSVDEQQKLVISILTEWIGMGRSGTLSSAKLQLFHRISLVMVSLSLLLQPVCCQSCRIQRCNAEYVASFSPTTGLQEDLVSDVDYCTALRAYSLCTRRTARGCRGDLVYHSAVFRIKELFAQHNCSSEGPTSSVKAPSTSRPIAVDTCDFESKVLASGPADVQKKKYAHCGLFGDPHLRTFKDEFQTCRVEGAWPLIHNRYLSVQVTNVPVVEGSSATATNK
;
A
#
# COMPACT_ATOMS: atom_id res chain seq x y z
N MET A 1 -34.98 88.68 -36.11
CA MET A 1 -36.03 89.50 -35.47
C MET A 1 -37.18 88.58 -35.13
N ASP A 2 -37.58 88.58 -33.85
CA ASP A 2 -38.89 88.11 -33.34
C ASP A 2 -40.08 88.62 -34.19
N PRO A 3 -41.32 88.08 -34.10
CA PRO A 3 -41.94 87.48 -32.91
C PRO A 3 -42.86 86.27 -33.14
N GLY A 4 -43.41 85.76 -32.04
CA GLY A 4 -44.23 84.55 -31.99
C GLY A 4 -45.71 84.67 -32.34
N ASN A 5 -46.38 83.54 -32.15
CA ASN A 5 -47.76 83.36 -31.71
C ASN A 5 -47.86 81.85 -31.37
N LEU A 6 -48.14 81.46 -30.11
CA LEU A 6 -49.48 81.37 -29.53
C LEU A 6 -50.45 80.64 -30.49
N LEU A 7 -51.20 79.62 -30.09
CA LEU A 7 -51.99 79.59 -28.87
C LEU A 7 -52.64 78.20 -28.70
N SER A 8 -52.74 77.78 -27.43
CA SER A 8 -53.76 76.88 -26.87
C SER A 8 -53.76 75.41 -27.31
N LYS A 9 -53.95 74.42 -26.43
CA LYS A 9 -54.64 74.46 -25.13
C LYS A 9 -54.26 73.20 -24.34
N SER A 10 -54.26 73.39 -23.03
CA SER A 10 -54.21 72.45 -21.90
C SER A 10 -54.92 71.11 -22.16
N VAL A 11 -54.59 70.02 -21.49
CA VAL A 11 -54.90 69.80 -20.05
C VAL A 11 -54.05 68.63 -19.51
N ASP A 12 -53.38 68.90 -18.39
CA ASP A 12 -52.88 68.03 -17.28
C ASP A 12 -52.01 66.82 -17.64
N GLU A 13 -50.70 66.75 -17.34
CA GLU A 13 -50.01 67.09 -16.08
C GLU A 13 -50.70 66.45 -14.87
N GLN A 14 -50.57 65.12 -14.76
CA GLN A 14 -50.02 64.48 -13.56
C GLN A 14 -49.92 62.97 -13.83
N GLN A 15 -48.70 62.46 -13.99
CA GLN A 15 -47.94 61.89 -12.88
C GLN A 15 -48.18 60.37 -12.89
N LYS A 16 -47.22 59.48 -13.03
CA LYS A 16 -45.76 59.50 -13.11
C LYS A 16 -45.50 57.99 -13.27
N LEU A 17 -44.97 57.55 -14.41
CA LEU A 17 -43.54 57.33 -14.57
C LEU A 17 -43.16 55.90 -14.18
N VAL A 18 -42.44 55.26 -15.12
CA VAL A 18 -41.62 54.05 -14.99
C VAL A 18 -42.47 52.79 -14.72
N ILE A 19 -42.36 51.67 -15.43
CA ILE A 19 -41.15 50.88 -15.71
C ILE A 19 -41.52 50.00 -16.91
N SER A 20 -40.97 50.29 -18.09
CA SER A 20 -39.74 49.69 -18.64
C SER A 20 -39.90 48.22 -19.04
N ILE A 21 -40.07 48.04 -20.35
CA ILE A 21 -39.48 46.98 -21.20
C ILE A 21 -39.83 45.53 -20.82
N LEU A 22 -40.89 45.03 -21.46
CA LEU A 22 -41.14 43.61 -21.68
C LEU A 22 -40.24 43.11 -22.82
N THR A 23 -39.21 42.34 -22.48
CA THR A 23 -38.64 41.34 -23.38
C THR A 23 -38.53 40.02 -22.63
N GLU A 24 -39.58 39.21 -22.75
CA GLU A 24 -39.61 37.81 -22.32
C GLU A 24 -38.65 36.99 -23.19
N TRP A 25 -37.73 36.27 -22.55
CA TRP A 25 -36.98 35.18 -23.17
C TRP A 25 -37.65 33.85 -22.81
N ILE A 26 -38.09 33.13 -23.85
CA ILE A 26 -38.57 31.75 -23.77
C ILE A 26 -37.37 30.83 -23.56
N GLY A 27 -37.43 30.01 -22.50
CA GLY A 27 -36.55 28.85 -22.36
C GLY A 27 -35.76 28.78 -21.04
N MET A 28 -36.43 28.88 -19.89
CA MET A 28 -35.87 28.31 -18.67
C MET A 28 -36.99 27.64 -17.87
N GLY A 29 -36.94 26.31 -17.80
CA GLY A 29 -37.87 25.50 -17.02
C GLY A 29 -37.92 26.00 -15.58
N ARG A 30 -39.12 25.94 -14.98
CA ARG A 30 -39.37 26.25 -13.57
C ARG A 30 -38.24 25.68 -12.70
N SER A 31 -37.37 26.56 -12.21
CA SER A 31 -36.50 26.23 -11.09
C SER A 31 -37.39 26.08 -9.87
N GLY A 32 -37.82 24.84 -9.61
CA GLY A 32 -38.38 24.50 -8.31
C GLY A 32 -37.37 24.95 -7.26
N THR A 33 -37.84 25.65 -6.23
CA THR A 33 -37.03 26.07 -5.09
C THR A 33 -36.26 24.86 -4.58
N LEU A 34 -34.96 24.78 -4.86
CA LEU A 34 -34.13 23.71 -4.35
C LEU A 34 -34.14 23.87 -2.83
N SER A 35 -34.78 22.93 -2.13
CA SER A 35 -34.94 23.03 -0.69
C SER A 35 -33.57 23.19 -0.03
N SER A 36 -33.48 24.07 0.97
CA SER A 36 -32.25 24.34 1.72
C SER A 36 -31.56 23.05 2.20
N ALA A 37 -32.34 22.00 2.49
CA ALA A 37 -31.87 20.66 2.81
C ALA A 37 -31.03 19.98 1.71
N LYS A 38 -31.38 20.15 0.43
CA LYS A 38 -30.61 19.58 -0.69
C LYS A 38 -29.28 20.31 -0.87
N LEU A 39 -29.26 21.63 -0.74
CA LEU A 39 -28.02 22.42 -0.83
C LEU A 39 -27.04 22.08 0.31
N GLN A 40 -27.56 21.89 1.53
CA GLN A 40 -26.73 21.44 2.66
C GLN A 40 -26.17 20.03 2.47
N LEU A 41 -26.93 19.13 1.84
CA LEU A 41 -26.46 17.78 1.53
C LEU A 41 -25.31 17.81 0.51
N PHE A 42 -25.42 18.63 -0.54
CA PHE A 42 -24.33 18.81 -1.51
C PHE A 42 -23.07 19.39 -0.86
N HIS A 43 -23.21 20.36 0.04
CA HIS A 43 -22.06 20.95 0.74
C HIS A 43 -21.39 19.95 1.68
N ARG A 44 -22.17 19.09 2.35
CA ARG A 44 -21.62 18.00 3.20
C ARG A 44 -20.91 16.94 2.36
N ILE A 45 -21.49 16.52 1.23
CA ILE A 45 -20.84 15.58 0.30
C ILE A 45 -19.54 16.18 -0.24
N SER A 46 -19.54 17.46 -0.63
CA SER A 46 -18.34 18.15 -1.10
C SER A 46 -17.25 18.22 -0.01
N LEU A 47 -17.62 18.54 1.24
CA LEU A 47 -16.68 18.54 2.37
C LEU A 47 -16.10 17.14 2.64
N VAL A 48 -16.91 16.09 2.54
CA VAL A 48 -16.46 14.70 2.70
C VAL A 48 -15.50 14.30 1.57
N MET A 49 -15.80 14.66 0.31
CA MET A 49 -14.91 14.37 -0.83
C MET A 49 -13.58 15.13 -0.75
N VAL A 50 -13.60 16.39 -0.32
CA VAL A 50 -12.39 17.21 -0.10
C VAL A 50 -11.57 16.64 1.06
N SER A 51 -12.19 16.37 2.21
CA SER A 51 -11.47 15.77 3.36
C SER A 51 -10.91 14.38 3.04
N LEU A 52 -11.63 13.53 2.31
CA LEU A 52 -11.11 12.25 1.83
C LEU A 52 -9.91 12.45 0.90
N SER A 53 -9.97 13.43 -0.02
CA SER A 53 -8.85 13.75 -0.93
C SER A 53 -7.61 14.26 -0.18
N LEU A 54 -7.79 15.06 0.88
CA LEU A 54 -6.69 15.50 1.76
C LEU A 54 -6.12 14.35 2.61
N LEU A 55 -6.95 13.39 3.04
CA LEU A 55 -6.50 12.21 3.78
C LEU A 55 -5.75 11.19 2.90
N LEU A 56 -5.94 11.23 1.57
CA LEU A 56 -5.25 10.36 0.61
C LEU A 56 -3.89 10.90 0.10
N GLN A 57 -3.47 12.11 0.48
CA GLN A 57 -2.10 12.59 0.26
C GLN A 57 -1.31 12.50 1.59
N PRO A 58 -0.40 11.51 1.77
CA PRO A 58 0.79 11.33 0.93
C PRO A 58 1.16 9.86 0.71
N VAL A 59 0.23 9.01 0.26
CA VAL A 59 0.61 7.63 -0.14
C VAL A 59 1.26 7.60 -1.54
N CYS A 60 1.01 8.64 -2.36
CA CYS A 60 1.46 8.72 -3.75
C CYS A 60 2.89 9.27 -3.93
N CYS A 61 3.52 9.83 -2.88
CA CYS A 61 4.74 10.62 -3.02
C CYS A 61 5.96 10.07 -2.26
N GLN A 62 6.17 8.76 -2.23
CA GLN A 62 7.55 8.28 -2.09
C GLN A 62 8.27 8.57 -3.41
N SER A 63 9.03 9.66 -3.47
CA SER A 63 9.75 10.02 -4.69
C SER A 63 10.73 8.90 -5.07
N CYS A 64 10.68 8.45 -6.32
CA CYS A 64 11.65 7.50 -6.83
C CYS A 64 13.06 8.09 -6.75
N ARG A 65 13.98 7.42 -6.06
CA ARG A 65 15.37 7.88 -5.89
C ARG A 65 16.35 7.14 -6.81
N ILE A 66 15.88 6.64 -7.96
CA ILE A 66 16.73 5.88 -8.88
C ILE A 66 17.94 6.69 -9.38
N GLN A 67 17.74 7.99 -9.69
CA GLN A 67 18.83 8.85 -10.17
C GLN A 67 19.98 8.96 -9.15
N ARG A 68 19.63 8.96 -7.84
CA ARG A 68 20.63 8.93 -6.77
C ARG A 68 21.40 7.61 -6.78
N CYS A 69 20.71 6.48 -6.91
CA CYS A 69 21.36 5.17 -6.99
C CYS A 69 22.31 5.08 -8.20
N ASN A 70 21.89 5.63 -9.35
CA ASN A 70 22.71 5.66 -10.56
C ASN A 70 23.97 6.52 -10.37
N ALA A 71 23.82 7.71 -9.78
CA ALA A 71 24.91 8.62 -9.51
C ALA A 71 25.94 8.03 -8.53
N GLU A 72 25.48 7.41 -7.43
CA GLU A 72 26.35 6.75 -6.45
C GLU A 72 27.12 5.56 -7.09
N TYR A 73 26.47 4.79 -7.97
CA TYR A 73 27.12 3.70 -8.69
C TYR A 73 28.23 4.21 -9.63
N VAL A 74 27.95 5.21 -10.48
CA VAL A 74 28.95 5.78 -11.40
C VAL A 74 30.10 6.45 -10.64
N ALA A 75 29.80 7.14 -9.54
CA ALA A 75 30.81 7.76 -8.68
C ALA A 75 31.78 6.74 -8.07
N SER A 76 31.35 5.48 -7.87
CA SER A 76 32.20 4.41 -7.32
C SER A 76 33.37 4.03 -8.23
N PHE A 77 33.30 4.42 -9.52
CA PHE A 77 34.35 4.16 -10.52
C PHE A 77 35.06 5.43 -10.98
N SER A 78 34.75 6.58 -10.38
CA SER A 78 35.43 7.83 -10.71
C SER A 78 36.84 7.79 -10.12
N PRO A 79 37.89 8.11 -10.91
CA PRO A 79 39.25 8.09 -10.41
C PRO A 79 39.42 9.15 -9.33
N THR A 80 39.69 8.72 -8.10
CA THR A 80 40.24 9.61 -7.08
C THR A 80 41.60 10.06 -7.58
N THR A 81 41.73 11.36 -7.81
CA THR A 81 42.92 12.04 -8.31
C THR A 81 44.18 11.51 -7.60
N GLY A 82 45.09 10.87 -8.34
CA GLY A 82 46.51 10.86 -7.98
C GLY A 82 47.26 9.55 -7.75
N LEU A 83 46.73 8.35 -8.02
CA LEU A 83 47.61 7.16 -8.07
C LEU A 83 47.01 6.00 -8.91
N GLN A 84 47.75 5.66 -9.96
CA GLN A 84 47.65 4.50 -10.85
C GLN A 84 46.35 4.30 -11.63
N GLU A 85 46.44 4.66 -12.92
CA GLU A 85 45.87 3.85 -14.01
C GLU A 85 46.26 2.37 -13.77
N ASP A 86 45.30 1.54 -13.39
CA ASP A 86 44.94 0.32 -14.11
C ASP A 86 44.06 -0.59 -13.24
N LEU A 87 42.90 -0.96 -13.82
CA LEU A 87 41.99 -2.01 -13.39
C LEU A 87 41.34 -1.80 -12.01
N VAL A 88 40.13 -1.25 -12.02
CA VAL A 88 39.17 -1.49 -10.93
C VAL A 88 39.14 -3.00 -10.69
N SER A 89 39.56 -3.45 -9.51
CA SER A 89 39.57 -4.87 -9.19
C SER A 89 38.15 -5.43 -9.34
N ASP A 90 37.99 -6.66 -9.87
CA ASP A 90 36.69 -7.34 -9.93
C ASP A 90 36.00 -7.34 -8.54
N VAL A 91 36.78 -7.34 -7.46
CA VAL A 91 36.31 -7.21 -6.08
C VAL A 91 35.64 -5.86 -5.81
N ASP A 92 36.22 -4.75 -6.28
CA ASP A 92 35.68 -3.40 -6.13
C ASP A 92 34.45 -3.21 -7.03
N TYR A 93 34.47 -3.79 -8.22
CA TYR A 93 33.35 -3.80 -9.15
C TYR A 93 32.12 -4.51 -8.55
N CYS A 94 32.29 -5.76 -8.11
CA CYS A 94 31.19 -6.52 -7.48
C CYS A 94 30.69 -5.86 -6.20
N THR A 95 31.57 -5.16 -5.47
CA THR A 95 31.22 -4.45 -4.25
C THR A 95 30.39 -3.19 -4.53
N ALA A 96 30.71 -2.43 -5.58
CA ALA A 96 29.89 -1.33 -6.08
C ALA A 96 28.55 -1.83 -6.66
N LEU A 97 28.56 -2.93 -7.42
CA LEU A 97 27.35 -3.52 -8.00
C LEU A 97 26.38 -4.04 -6.92
N ARG A 98 26.90 -4.67 -5.86
CA ARG A 98 26.10 -5.05 -4.69
C ARG A 98 25.47 -3.84 -4.00
N ALA A 99 26.23 -2.74 -3.83
CA ALA A 99 25.70 -1.49 -3.27
C ALA A 99 24.58 -0.89 -4.15
N TYR A 100 24.76 -0.90 -5.46
CA TYR A 100 23.74 -0.42 -6.41
C TYR A 100 22.46 -1.28 -6.38
N SER A 101 22.59 -2.61 -6.31
CA SER A 101 21.45 -3.52 -6.12
C SER A 101 20.68 -3.25 -4.83
N LEU A 102 21.38 -2.91 -3.75
CA LEU A 102 20.77 -2.62 -2.45
C LEU A 102 20.04 -1.27 -2.48
N CYS A 103 20.63 -0.25 -3.11
CA CYS A 103 20.01 1.06 -3.29
C CYS A 103 18.69 0.95 -4.07
N THR A 104 18.71 0.26 -5.22
CA THR A 104 17.52 0.07 -6.05
C THR A 104 16.42 -0.70 -5.32
N ARG A 105 16.75 -1.77 -4.57
CA ARG A 105 15.76 -2.49 -3.74
C ARG A 105 15.11 -1.60 -2.67
N ARG A 106 15.87 -0.70 -2.03
CA ARG A 106 15.33 0.21 -0.99
C ARG A 106 14.35 1.23 -1.54
N THR A 107 14.56 1.72 -2.77
CA THR A 107 13.66 2.71 -3.40
C THR A 107 12.52 2.08 -4.22
N ALA A 108 12.42 0.75 -4.30
CA ALA A 108 11.49 0.03 -5.19
C ALA A 108 10.02 0.45 -5.04
N ARG A 109 9.57 0.74 -3.81
CA ARG A 109 8.18 1.15 -3.53
C ARG A 109 7.81 2.46 -4.22
N GLY A 110 8.71 3.43 -4.23
CA GLY A 110 8.52 4.72 -4.90
C GLY A 110 8.75 4.70 -6.42
N CYS A 111 9.30 3.61 -6.95
CA CYS A 111 9.73 3.51 -8.36
C CYS A 111 8.88 2.56 -9.21
N ARG A 112 7.68 2.16 -8.76
CA ARG A 112 6.85 1.15 -9.46
C ARG A 112 6.57 1.47 -10.93
N GLY A 113 6.38 2.76 -11.27
CA GLY A 113 6.11 3.25 -12.63
C GLY A 113 7.28 3.96 -13.30
N ASP A 114 8.50 3.87 -12.75
CA ASP A 114 9.66 4.56 -13.29
C ASP A 114 10.43 3.65 -14.27
N LEU A 115 10.51 4.05 -15.55
CA LEU A 115 11.19 3.28 -16.58
C LEU A 115 12.70 3.17 -16.33
N VAL A 116 13.33 4.23 -15.80
CA VAL A 116 14.77 4.23 -15.49
C VAL A 116 15.05 3.19 -14.40
N TYR A 117 14.20 3.09 -13.39
CA TYR A 117 14.29 2.06 -12.36
C TYR A 117 14.24 0.64 -12.94
N HIS A 118 13.25 0.34 -13.79
CA HIS A 118 13.13 -1.00 -14.36
C HIS A 118 14.31 -1.33 -15.30
N SER A 119 14.78 -0.35 -16.08
CA SER A 119 15.97 -0.51 -16.91
C SER A 119 17.23 -0.76 -16.08
N ALA A 120 17.40 -0.03 -14.97
CA ALA A 120 18.49 -0.22 -14.02
C ALA A 120 18.46 -1.60 -13.34
N VAL A 121 17.30 -2.06 -12.89
CA VAL A 121 17.15 -3.39 -12.27
C VAL A 121 17.51 -4.50 -13.25
N PHE A 122 17.09 -4.37 -14.51
CA PHE A 122 17.49 -5.30 -15.56
C PHE A 122 19.02 -5.27 -15.77
N ARG A 123 19.60 -4.08 -15.93
CA ARG A 123 21.04 -3.90 -16.13
C ARG A 123 21.86 -4.47 -14.98
N ILE A 124 21.43 -4.28 -13.73
CA ILE A 124 22.11 -4.84 -12.55
C ILE A 124 22.20 -6.37 -12.65
N LYS A 125 21.11 -7.05 -13.02
CA LYS A 125 21.10 -8.52 -13.18
C LYS A 125 22.08 -8.97 -14.26
N GLU A 126 22.11 -8.26 -15.37
CA GLU A 126 23.04 -8.52 -16.48
C GLU A 126 24.49 -8.36 -16.03
N LEU A 127 24.81 -7.28 -15.30
CA LEU A 127 26.15 -7.01 -14.78
C LEU A 127 26.61 -8.07 -13.77
N PHE A 128 25.70 -8.61 -12.94
CA PHE A 128 26.04 -9.71 -12.03
C PHE A 128 26.48 -10.95 -12.80
N ALA A 129 25.80 -11.28 -13.90
CA ALA A 129 26.16 -12.41 -14.75
C ALA A 129 27.44 -12.15 -15.55
N GLN A 130 27.61 -10.95 -16.11
CA GLN A 130 28.78 -10.59 -16.92
C GLN A 130 30.09 -10.66 -16.13
N HIS A 131 30.06 -10.24 -14.86
CA HIS A 131 31.25 -10.17 -14.01
C HIS A 131 31.32 -11.31 -12.97
N ASN A 132 30.48 -12.34 -13.09
CA ASN A 132 30.41 -13.48 -12.15
C ASN A 132 30.35 -13.05 -10.67
N CYS A 133 29.66 -11.95 -10.38
CA CYS A 133 29.57 -11.41 -9.04
C CYS A 133 28.61 -12.24 -8.18
N SER A 134 29.01 -12.57 -6.95
CA SER A 134 28.06 -13.10 -5.96
C SER A 134 27.10 -12.00 -5.51
N SER A 135 25.84 -12.37 -5.28
CA SER A 135 24.83 -11.45 -4.72
C SER A 135 25.02 -11.16 -3.23
N GLU A 136 25.80 -11.99 -2.53
CA GLU A 136 26.15 -11.84 -1.11
C GLU A 136 27.57 -11.29 -0.95
N GLY A 137 27.78 -10.39 0.02
CA GLY A 137 29.10 -9.83 0.33
C GLY A 137 29.08 -8.39 0.86
N PRO A 138 30.25 -7.81 1.19
CA PRO A 138 30.38 -6.47 1.79
C PRO A 138 30.09 -5.33 0.80
N THR A 139 29.06 -4.53 1.01
CA THR A 139 28.78 -3.37 0.13
C THR A 139 29.73 -2.21 0.40
N SER A 140 30.16 -1.46 -0.63
CA SER A 140 30.89 -0.18 -0.46
C SER A 140 29.93 0.86 0.13
N SER A 141 29.76 0.82 1.44
CA SER A 141 29.07 1.88 2.15
C SER A 141 30.15 2.71 2.81
N VAL A 142 30.31 3.95 2.38
CA VAL A 142 30.83 5.00 3.25
C VAL A 142 29.98 4.94 4.52
N LYS A 143 30.63 4.58 5.61
CA LYS A 143 30.03 4.24 6.90
C LYS A 143 29.47 5.52 7.52
N ALA A 144 28.14 5.68 7.56
CA ALA A 144 27.55 6.42 8.66
C ALA A 144 27.91 5.65 9.95
N PRO A 145 28.35 6.33 11.03
CA PRO A 145 28.86 5.67 12.21
C PRO A 145 27.84 4.66 12.72
N SER A 146 28.35 3.46 12.92
CA SER A 146 27.64 2.28 13.37
C SER A 146 26.83 2.59 14.63
N THR A 147 25.52 2.80 14.46
CA THR A 147 24.60 2.27 15.47
C THR A 147 24.83 0.77 15.44
N SER A 148 25.19 0.20 16.59
CA SER A 148 25.34 -1.24 16.82
C SER A 148 24.37 -2.00 15.94
N ARG A 149 24.91 -2.82 15.03
CA ARG A 149 24.15 -3.79 14.25
C ARG A 149 23.22 -4.47 15.26
N PRO A 150 21.88 -4.29 15.20
CA PRO A 150 21.03 -5.05 16.10
C PRO A 150 21.41 -6.50 15.82
N ILE A 151 21.79 -7.22 16.89
CA ILE A 151 21.95 -8.66 16.89
C ILE A 151 20.84 -9.17 16.00
N ALA A 152 21.18 -9.85 14.90
CA ALA A 152 20.19 -10.39 14.00
C ALA A 152 19.31 -11.30 14.86
N VAL A 153 18.18 -10.77 15.32
CA VAL A 153 17.19 -11.52 16.06
C VAL A 153 16.76 -12.54 15.04
N ASP A 154 17.13 -13.79 15.28
CA ASP A 154 16.79 -14.90 14.42
C ASP A 154 15.27 -14.85 14.24
N THR A 155 14.87 -14.36 13.07
CA THR A 155 13.53 -13.77 12.92
C THR A 155 12.46 -14.86 12.91
N CYS A 156 12.92 -16.12 12.88
CA CYS A 156 12.15 -17.35 12.81
C CYS A 156 12.21 -18.20 14.08
N ASP A 157 12.80 -17.71 15.19
CA ASP A 157 12.72 -18.44 16.46
C ASP A 157 11.51 -17.96 17.28
N PHE A 158 10.49 -18.83 17.39
CA PHE A 158 9.31 -18.57 18.21
C PHE A 158 9.67 -18.48 19.70
N GLU A 159 10.66 -19.26 20.15
CA GLU A 159 11.03 -19.32 21.55
C GLU A 159 11.71 -18.04 22.02
N SER A 160 12.67 -17.52 21.26
CA SER A 160 13.32 -16.24 21.58
C SER A 160 12.35 -15.06 21.69
N LYS A 161 11.30 -15.02 20.85
CA LYS A 161 10.28 -13.95 20.89
C LYS A 161 9.40 -14.01 22.12
N VAL A 162 9.00 -15.21 22.56
CA VAL A 162 8.20 -15.40 23.79
C VAL A 162 9.01 -15.07 25.03
N LEU A 163 10.29 -15.46 25.05
CA LEU A 163 11.21 -15.15 26.16
C LEU A 163 11.50 -13.64 26.28
N ALA A 164 11.52 -12.92 25.16
CA ALA A 164 11.74 -11.47 25.13
C ALA A 164 10.50 -10.63 25.52
N SER A 165 9.30 -11.23 25.57
CA SER A 165 8.03 -10.50 25.70
C SER A 165 7.27 -10.71 27.01
N GLY A 166 7.80 -11.44 28.01
CA GLY A 166 7.09 -11.59 29.28
C GLY A 166 7.90 -12.07 30.49
N PRO A 167 7.38 -11.85 31.72
CA PRO A 167 8.01 -12.29 32.97
C PRO A 167 8.21 -13.82 33.01
N ALA A 168 9.30 -14.26 33.62
CA ALA A 168 9.75 -15.65 33.70
C ALA A 168 8.71 -16.65 34.28
N ASP A 169 7.65 -16.17 34.93
CA ASP A 169 6.63 -17.01 35.59
C ASP A 169 5.55 -17.54 34.63
N VAL A 170 5.45 -17.02 33.40
CA VAL A 170 4.57 -17.57 32.34
C VAL A 170 5.27 -18.70 31.55
N GLN A 171 6.56 -18.97 31.84
CA GLN A 171 7.41 -19.86 31.04
C GLN A 171 7.27 -21.37 31.30
N LYS A 172 6.26 -21.83 32.02
CA LYS A 172 5.83 -23.23 31.86
C LYS A 172 4.99 -23.31 30.59
N LYS A 173 5.66 -23.32 29.45
CA LYS A 173 5.06 -23.53 28.12
C LYS A 173 4.18 -24.79 28.16
N LYS A 174 2.87 -24.62 28.28
CA LYS A 174 1.91 -25.71 28.03
C LYS A 174 1.71 -25.76 26.53
N TYR A 175 2.52 -26.56 25.84
CA TYR A 175 2.19 -26.95 24.47
C TYR A 175 0.83 -27.63 24.50
N ALA A 176 -0.12 -27.12 23.71
CA ALA A 176 -1.42 -27.75 23.54
C ALA A 176 -1.34 -28.68 22.34
N HIS A 177 -1.83 -29.91 22.50
CA HIS A 177 -1.84 -30.91 21.43
C HIS A 177 -3.27 -31.07 20.90
N CYS A 178 -3.41 -31.10 19.58
CA CYS A 178 -4.64 -31.45 18.90
C CYS A 178 -4.32 -32.56 17.91
N GLY A 179 -5.20 -33.55 17.79
CA GLY A 179 -4.99 -34.69 16.89
C GLY A 179 -6.30 -35.22 16.35
N LEU A 180 -6.27 -35.71 15.11
CA LEU A 180 -7.39 -36.36 14.45
C LEU A 180 -6.91 -37.72 13.94
N PHE A 181 -7.62 -38.79 14.24
CA PHE A 181 -7.22 -40.15 13.88
C PHE A 181 -8.42 -41.08 13.65
N GLY A 182 -8.21 -42.16 12.90
CA GLY A 182 -9.22 -43.19 12.66
C GLY A 182 -10.50 -42.66 12.01
N ASP A 183 -11.64 -43.12 12.51
CA ASP A 183 -12.97 -42.60 12.20
C ASP A 183 -13.34 -41.47 13.17
N PRO A 184 -13.49 -40.24 12.66
CA PRO A 184 -12.70 -39.10 13.09
C PRO A 184 -12.77 -38.90 14.62
N HIS A 185 -11.79 -39.49 15.31
CA HIS A 185 -11.55 -39.25 16.71
C HIS A 185 -10.69 -38.00 16.85
N LEU A 186 -11.28 -36.97 17.42
CA LEU A 186 -10.67 -35.68 17.65
C LEU A 186 -10.23 -35.58 19.11
N ARG A 187 -8.93 -35.43 19.33
CA ARG A 187 -8.38 -34.89 20.58
C ARG A 187 -8.27 -33.38 20.45
N THR A 188 -9.05 -32.65 21.24
CA THR A 188 -9.02 -31.18 21.26
C THR A 188 -7.80 -30.65 22.01
N PHE A 189 -7.52 -29.34 21.88
CA PHE A 189 -6.47 -28.67 22.67
C PHE A 189 -6.68 -28.69 24.19
N LYS A 190 -7.88 -29.09 24.66
CA LYS A 190 -8.20 -29.28 26.08
C LYS A 190 -8.03 -30.73 26.54
N ASP A 191 -7.46 -31.59 25.70
CA ASP A 191 -7.35 -33.04 25.91
C ASP A 191 -8.71 -33.76 26.03
N GLU A 192 -9.77 -33.17 25.48
CA GLU A 192 -11.09 -33.81 25.35
C GLU A 192 -11.13 -34.65 24.07
N PHE A 193 -11.72 -35.84 24.17
CA PHE A 193 -11.88 -36.76 23.04
C PHE A 193 -13.32 -36.73 22.52
N GLN A 194 -13.46 -36.54 21.21
CA GLN A 194 -14.75 -36.52 20.52
C GLN A 194 -14.69 -37.48 19.33
N THR A 195 -15.82 -38.08 18.99
CA THR A 195 -15.97 -38.88 17.77
C THR A 195 -17.00 -38.19 16.91
N CYS A 196 -16.57 -37.66 15.78
CA CYS A 196 -17.40 -36.76 14.96
C CYS A 196 -17.76 -37.43 13.65
N ARG A 197 -19.05 -37.49 13.30
CA ARG A 197 -19.46 -37.82 11.92
C ARG A 197 -19.44 -36.55 11.09
N VAL A 198 -18.36 -36.34 10.36
CA VAL A 198 -18.16 -35.14 9.53
C VAL A 198 -17.68 -35.57 8.15
N GLU A 199 -18.46 -35.25 7.12
CA GLU A 199 -18.13 -35.52 5.72
C GLU A 199 -17.72 -34.23 5.02
N GLY A 200 -16.79 -34.31 4.08
CA GLY A 200 -16.27 -33.16 3.35
C GLY A 200 -15.17 -32.43 4.12
N ALA A 201 -14.94 -31.16 3.77
CA ALA A 201 -13.79 -30.41 4.24
C ALA A 201 -14.11 -29.50 5.44
N TRP A 202 -13.34 -29.64 6.53
CA TRP A 202 -13.57 -28.98 7.81
C TRP A 202 -12.29 -28.34 8.38
N PRO A 203 -12.37 -27.14 9.00
CA PRO A 203 -11.22 -26.50 9.62
C PRO A 203 -10.94 -27.14 10.99
N LEU A 204 -9.76 -27.76 11.14
CA LEU A 204 -9.28 -28.27 12.42
C LEU A 204 -8.63 -27.16 13.25
N ILE A 205 -7.89 -26.26 12.60
CA ILE A 205 -7.31 -25.06 13.20
C ILE A 205 -7.56 -23.90 12.25
N HIS A 206 -8.12 -22.80 12.74
CA HIS A 206 -8.23 -21.58 11.95
C HIS A 206 -8.00 -20.37 12.85
N ASN A 207 -6.78 -19.85 12.85
CA ASN A 207 -6.43 -18.65 13.59
C ASN A 207 -5.53 -17.73 12.76
N ARG A 208 -5.17 -16.56 13.32
CA ARG A 208 -4.35 -15.54 12.63
C ARG A 208 -2.96 -16.02 12.21
N TYR A 209 -2.50 -17.15 12.72
CA TYR A 209 -1.13 -17.65 12.57
C TYR A 209 -1.05 -18.96 11.80
N LEU A 210 -2.08 -19.81 11.89
CA LEU A 210 -2.10 -21.14 11.31
C LEU A 210 -3.52 -21.53 10.89
N SER A 211 -3.63 -22.15 9.71
CA SER A 211 -4.86 -22.75 9.20
C SER A 211 -4.58 -24.21 8.81
N VAL A 212 -5.33 -25.13 9.40
CA VAL A 212 -5.28 -26.58 9.12
C VAL A 212 -6.69 -27.02 8.77
N GLN A 213 -6.85 -27.63 7.60
CA GLN A 213 -8.11 -28.12 7.08
C GLN A 213 -7.95 -29.59 6.73
N VAL A 214 -8.98 -30.37 7.03
CA VAL A 214 -9.03 -31.81 6.77
C VAL A 214 -10.25 -32.13 5.93
N THR A 215 -10.18 -33.14 5.08
CA THR A 215 -11.29 -33.65 4.27
C THR A 215 -11.57 -35.09 4.63
N ASN A 216 -12.79 -35.35 5.08
CA ASN A 216 -13.24 -36.66 5.51
C ASN A 216 -14.22 -37.26 4.49
N VAL A 217 -14.08 -38.55 4.22
CA VAL A 217 -14.94 -39.31 3.32
C VAL A 217 -15.53 -40.52 4.06
N PRO A 218 -16.74 -40.98 3.71
CA PRO A 218 -17.29 -42.19 4.32
C PRO A 218 -16.37 -43.39 4.04
N VAL A 219 -16.16 -44.24 5.04
CA VAL A 219 -15.28 -45.43 4.92
C VAL A 219 -15.86 -46.43 3.92
N VAL A 220 -17.18 -46.56 3.90
CA VAL A 220 -17.96 -47.28 2.88
C VAL A 220 -19.21 -46.49 2.56
N GLU A 221 -19.72 -46.61 1.33
CA GLU A 221 -20.94 -45.90 0.90
C GLU A 221 -22.11 -46.21 1.85
N GLY A 222 -22.74 -45.15 2.38
CA GLY A 222 -23.86 -45.25 3.32
C GLY A 222 -23.49 -45.44 4.79
N SER A 223 -22.21 -45.56 5.15
CA SER A 223 -21.77 -45.67 6.54
C SER A 223 -21.83 -44.34 7.30
N SER A 224 -22.03 -44.42 8.61
CA SER A 224 -21.87 -43.29 9.53
C SER A 224 -20.42 -43.01 9.90
N ALA A 225 -19.50 -43.94 9.64
CA ALA A 225 -18.08 -43.79 9.90
C ALA A 225 -17.40 -43.10 8.71
N THR A 226 -16.63 -42.05 8.99
CA THR A 226 -15.88 -41.25 8.01
C THR A 226 -14.40 -41.26 8.35
N ALA A 227 -13.49 -41.25 7.38
CA ALA A 227 -12.05 -41.19 7.60
C ALA A 227 -11.42 -40.02 6.83
N THR A 228 -10.32 -39.48 7.35
CA THR A 228 -9.58 -38.38 6.71
C THR A 228 -8.77 -38.90 5.52
N ASN A 229 -8.97 -38.28 4.34
CA ASN A 229 -8.21 -38.57 3.13
C ASN A 229 -7.21 -37.45 2.78
N LYS A 230 -7.49 -36.21 3.20
CA LYS A 230 -6.65 -35.04 2.87
C LYS A 230 -6.57 -34.03 4.01
#